data_AF-A0A9E5HUK8-F1
#
_entry.id   AF-A0A9E5HUK8-F1
#
_cell.length_a   1.000
_cell.length_b   1.000
_cell.length_c   1.000
_cell.angle_alpha   90.00
_cell.angle_beta   90.00
_cell.angle_gamma   90.00
#
_symmetry.space_group_name_H-M   'P 1'
#
loop_
_entity.id
_entity.type
_entity.pdbx_description
1 polymer ?
#
loop_
_entity_poly.entity_id
_entity_poly.type
_entity_poly.pdbx_seq_one_letter_code
_entity_poly.pdbx_strand_id
1 'polypeptide(L)'
;QWLINSNKANIAAAKSAAVKAIASGKPATMPKDNLMVIWNFPAAKYTTFTATGLPDTSGPAANGTKHCNYTTKQLVAMADIGALAAADGKLPNAGTVRSIMRKAGGLSFDRTFEAPLLKFYATE
;
A
#
# COMPACT_ATOMS: atom_id res chain seq x y z
N GLN A 1 0.03 -0.49 9.14
CA GLN A 1 -0.60 0.79 9.53
C GLN A 1 0.39 1.77 10.13
N TRP A 2 1.15 1.41 11.18
CA TRP A 2 2.11 2.30 11.86
C TRP A 2 3.01 3.11 10.90
N LEU A 3 3.68 2.45 9.95
CA LEU A 3 4.56 3.11 8.98
C LEU A 3 3.85 4.19 8.15
N ILE A 4 2.59 3.96 7.78
CA ILE A 4 1.75 4.91 7.03
C ILE A 4 1.47 6.13 7.91
N ASN A 5 1.06 5.90 9.16
CA ASN A 5 0.74 6.95 10.11
C ASN A 5 1.98 7.79 10.45
N SER A 6 3.12 7.16 10.71
CA SER A 6 4.40 7.82 10.94
C SER A 6 4.83 8.66 9.73
N ASN A 7 4.69 8.13 8.51
CA ASN A 7 5.00 8.88 7.29
C ASN A 7 4.06 10.09 7.09
N LYS A 8 2.75 9.93 7.36
CA LYS A 8 1.78 11.04 7.33
C LYS A 8 2.19 12.15 8.30
N ALA A 9 2.59 11.80 9.53
CA ALA A 9 3.07 12.77 10.52
C ALA A 9 4.35 13.49 10.06
N ASN A 10 5.32 12.75 9.51
CA ASN A 10 6.56 13.32 9.00
C ASN A 10 6.32 14.31 7.84
N ILE A 11 5.44 13.96 6.90
CA ILE A 11 5.07 14.83 5.78
C ILE A 11 4.36 16.09 6.28
N ALA A 12 3.46 15.96 7.28
CA ALA A 12 2.79 17.11 7.87
C ALA A 12 3.79 18.08 8.52
N ALA A 13 4.74 17.56 9.30
CA ALA A 13 5.81 18.36 9.91
C ALA A 13 6.68 19.06 8.85
N ALA A 14 7.05 18.33 7.79
CA ALA A 14 7.83 18.91 6.69
C ALA A 14 7.06 20.02 5.95
N LYS A 15 5.75 19.85 5.72
CA LYS A 15 4.88 20.91 5.15
C LYS A 15 4.85 22.14 6.03
N SER A 16 4.66 21.98 7.33
CA SER A 16 4.66 23.11 8.28
C SER A 16 6.02 23.83 8.30
N ALA A 17 7.13 23.10 8.23
CA ALA A 17 8.47 23.69 8.15
C ALA A 17 8.68 24.48 6.85
N ALA A 18 8.25 23.94 5.71
CA ALA A 18 8.32 24.61 4.42
C ALA A 18 7.52 25.92 4.40
N VAL A 19 6.29 25.91 4.95
CA VAL A 19 5.45 27.12 5.06
C VAL A 19 6.14 28.19 5.93
N LYS A 20 6.73 27.81 7.07
CA LYS A 20 7.48 28.74 7.93
C LYS A 20 8.72 29.33 7.22
N ALA A 21 9.42 28.53 6.43
CA ALA A 21 10.55 29.01 5.64
C ALA A 21 10.11 30.05 4.59
N ILE A 22 9.05 29.76 3.83
CA ILE A 22 8.47 30.69 2.85
C ILE A 22 8.02 31.99 3.53
N ALA A 23 7.29 31.90 4.64
CA ALA A 23 6.80 33.06 5.39
C ALA A 23 7.94 33.93 5.96
N SER A 24 9.12 33.35 6.18
CA SER A 24 10.32 34.07 6.65
C SER A 24 11.26 34.50 5.52
N GLY A 25 10.84 34.37 4.25
CA GLY A 25 11.65 34.73 3.08
C GLY A 25 12.85 33.80 2.84
N LYS A 26 12.87 32.62 3.47
CA LYS A 26 13.96 31.64 3.34
C LYS A 26 13.63 30.61 2.25
N PRO A 27 14.66 30.05 1.58
CA PRO A 27 14.47 28.90 0.70
C PRO A 27 13.79 27.75 1.45
N ALA A 28 12.71 27.21 0.88
CA ALA A 28 11.97 26.11 1.47
C ALA A 28 12.29 24.79 0.75
N THR A 29 12.53 23.74 1.53
CA THR A 29 12.61 22.39 0.97
C THR A 29 11.20 21.84 0.79
N MET A 30 10.85 21.49 -0.44
CA MET A 30 9.53 20.91 -0.72
C MET A 30 9.41 19.54 -0.06
N PRO A 31 8.35 19.29 0.74
CA PRO A 31 8.11 18.00 1.37
C PRO A 31 8.01 16.88 0.33
N LYS A 32 8.72 15.78 0.56
CA LYS A 32 8.69 14.59 -0.29
C LYS A 32 8.05 13.43 0.45
N ASP A 33 7.16 12.73 -0.23
CA ASP A 33 6.59 11.47 0.25
C ASP A 33 7.45 10.32 -0.26
N ASN A 34 8.14 9.64 0.65
CA ASN A 34 9.08 8.56 0.34
C ASN A 34 8.47 7.18 0.62
N LEU A 35 7.17 7.10 0.89
CA LEU A 35 6.47 5.85 1.14
C LEU A 35 5.45 5.57 0.03
N MET A 36 5.55 4.39 -0.56
CA MET A 36 4.54 3.87 -1.49
C MET A 36 3.97 2.56 -0.96
N VAL A 37 2.68 2.60 -0.58
CA VAL A 37 1.99 1.44 -0.02
C VAL A 37 1.17 0.75 -1.10
N ILE A 38 1.53 -0.49 -1.41
CA ILE A 38 0.81 -1.32 -2.38
C ILE A 38 -0.04 -2.32 -1.62
N TRP A 39 -1.32 -2.38 -1.96
CA TRP A 39 -2.28 -3.30 -1.36
C TRP A 39 -2.68 -4.37 -2.38
N ASN A 40 -2.97 -5.57 -1.89
CA ASN A 40 -3.66 -6.61 -2.66
C ASN A 40 -5.16 -6.53 -2.33
N PHE A 41 -6.02 -6.72 -3.33
CA PHE A 41 -7.45 -6.78 -3.08
C PHE A 41 -7.83 -8.11 -2.42
N PRO A 42 -8.68 -8.09 -1.38
CA PRO A 42 -9.27 -9.30 -0.86
C PRO A 42 -10.16 -9.99 -1.90
N ALA A 43 -10.32 -11.30 -1.77
CA ALA A 43 -11.29 -12.02 -2.58
C ALA A 43 -12.72 -11.59 -2.21
N ALA A 44 -13.62 -11.53 -3.20
CA ALA A 44 -15.04 -11.24 -2.96
C ALA A 44 -15.75 -12.34 -2.14
N LYS A 45 -15.22 -13.56 -2.17
CA LYS A 45 -15.71 -14.73 -1.43
C LYS A 45 -14.51 -15.44 -0.80
N TYR A 46 -14.63 -15.80 0.48
CA TYR A 46 -13.54 -16.40 1.25
C TYR A 46 -13.66 -17.90 1.43
N THR A 47 -14.89 -18.43 1.41
CA THR A 47 -15.17 -19.84 1.69
C THR A 47 -16.24 -20.34 0.74
N THR A 48 -15.99 -21.49 0.14
CA THR A 48 -17.00 -22.32 -0.52
C THR A 48 -17.29 -23.50 0.41
N PHE A 49 -18.55 -23.90 0.52
CA PHE A 49 -18.92 -25.10 1.29
C PHE A 49 -19.23 -26.24 0.33
N THR A 50 -18.83 -27.45 0.68
CA THR A 50 -19.18 -28.68 -0.03
C THR A 50 -20.68 -28.97 0.11
N ALA A 51 -21.20 -29.90 -0.69
CA ALA A 51 -22.59 -30.38 -0.55
C ALA A 51 -22.89 -30.96 0.86
N THR A 52 -21.86 -31.42 1.58
CA THR A 52 -21.96 -31.90 2.96
C THR A 52 -21.87 -30.80 4.03
N GLY A 53 -21.75 -29.53 3.62
CA GLY A 53 -21.71 -28.38 4.53
C GLY A 53 -20.34 -28.11 5.18
N LEU A 54 -19.27 -28.79 4.73
CA LEU A 54 -17.91 -28.54 5.22
C LEU A 54 -17.21 -27.48 4.37
N PRO A 55 -16.30 -26.65 4.94
CA PRO A 55 -15.47 -25.76 4.14
C PRO A 55 -14.64 -26.52 3.11
N ASP A 56 -14.70 -26.11 1.84
CA ASP A 56 -13.83 -26.61 0.79
C ASP A 56 -12.43 -26.01 0.94
N THR A 57 -11.44 -26.87 1.18
CA THR A 57 -10.04 -26.53 1.40
C THR A 57 -9.12 -27.01 0.27
N SER A 58 -9.69 -27.53 -0.83
CA SER A 58 -8.92 -28.06 -1.97
C SER A 58 -8.17 -26.97 -2.75
N GLY A 59 -8.67 -25.72 -2.69
CA GLY A 59 -8.08 -24.57 -3.35
C GLY A 59 -7.02 -23.84 -2.50
N PRO A 60 -6.21 -22.97 -3.12
CA PRO A 60 -5.33 -22.07 -2.39
C PRO A 60 -6.15 -21.15 -1.48
N ALA A 61 -5.60 -20.80 -0.33
CA ALA A 61 -6.26 -19.89 0.60
C ALA A 61 -6.62 -18.56 -0.08
N ALA A 62 -7.78 -18.00 0.24
CA ALA A 62 -8.18 -16.70 -0.30
C ALA A 62 -7.20 -15.59 0.12
N ASN A 63 -6.96 -14.64 -0.79
CA ASN A 63 -6.15 -13.45 -0.49
C ASN A 63 -6.69 -12.74 0.76
N GLY A 64 -5.80 -12.45 1.70
CA GLY A 64 -6.13 -11.77 2.96
C GLY A 64 -6.42 -12.68 4.16
N THR A 65 -6.45 -14.01 4.00
CA THR A 65 -6.71 -14.96 5.11
C THR A 65 -5.45 -15.59 5.73
N LYS A 66 -4.28 -15.47 5.07
CA LYS A 66 -2.95 -15.95 5.53
C LYS A 66 -1.82 -15.01 5.01
N HIS A 67 -0.55 -15.32 5.32
CA HIS A 67 0.62 -14.64 4.73
C HIS A 67 0.57 -14.69 3.19
N CYS A 68 1.17 -13.69 2.54
CA CYS A 68 0.70 -13.13 1.29
C CYS A 68 0.61 -14.10 0.07
N ASN A 69 -0.61 -14.42 -0.36
CA ASN A 69 -0.88 -15.08 -1.64
C ASN A 69 -0.82 -14.07 -2.80
N TYR A 70 0.38 -13.74 -3.24
CA TYR A 70 0.59 -12.96 -4.46
C TYR A 70 0.73 -13.89 -5.67
N THR A 71 0.11 -13.52 -6.79
CA THR A 71 0.40 -14.19 -8.06
C THR A 71 1.81 -13.85 -8.53
N THR A 72 2.42 -14.70 -9.37
CA THR A 72 3.71 -14.40 -9.99
C THR A 72 3.71 -13.05 -10.71
N LYS A 73 2.60 -12.68 -11.38
CA LYS A 73 2.45 -11.37 -12.03
C LYS A 73 2.52 -10.21 -11.05
N GLN A 74 1.93 -10.37 -9.86
CA GLN A 74 1.97 -9.35 -8.81
C GLN A 74 3.38 -9.21 -8.21
N LEU A 75 4.10 -10.32 -8.03
CA LEU A 75 5.50 -10.30 -7.58
C LEU A 75 6.41 -9.61 -8.61
N VAL A 76 6.25 -9.92 -9.90
CA VAL A 76 7.00 -9.26 -10.98
C VAL A 76 6.67 -7.76 -11.02
N ALA A 77 5.40 -7.38 -10.89
CA ALA A 77 5.04 -5.97 -10.81
C ALA A 77 5.69 -5.23 -9.64
N MET A 78 5.79 -5.85 -8.46
CA MET A 78 6.51 -5.29 -7.33
C MET A 78 8.01 -5.16 -7.61
N ALA A 79 8.62 -6.16 -8.27
CA ALA A 79 10.02 -6.12 -8.68
C ALA A 79 10.29 -5.02 -9.72
N ASP A 80 9.42 -4.86 -10.73
CA ASP A 80 9.53 -3.82 -11.76
C ASP A 80 9.46 -2.42 -11.14
N ILE A 81 8.54 -2.22 -10.20
CA ILE A 81 8.41 -0.97 -9.45
C ILE A 81 9.70 -0.71 -8.63
N GLY A 82 10.24 -1.73 -7.97
CA GLY A 82 11.49 -1.63 -7.24
C GLY A 82 12.69 -1.32 -8.13
N ALA A 83 12.77 -1.93 -9.31
CA ALA A 83 13.82 -1.70 -10.29
C ALA A 83 13.77 -0.27 -10.84
N LEU A 84 12.57 0.25 -11.13
CA LEU A 84 12.37 1.65 -11.52
C LEU A 84 12.85 2.60 -10.43
N ALA A 85 12.57 2.28 -9.16
CA ALA A 85 13.01 3.11 -8.04
C ALA A 85 14.53 3.07 -7.81
N ALA A 86 15.13 1.89 -8.01
CA ALA A 86 16.57 1.70 -7.86
C ALA A 86 17.38 2.44 -8.93
N ALA A 87 16.82 2.62 -10.13
CA ALA A 87 17.51 3.27 -11.25
C ALA A 87 17.84 4.75 -10.99
N ASP A 88 16.98 5.48 -10.27
CA ASP A 88 17.17 6.92 -10.00
C ASP A 88 17.13 7.29 -8.50
N GLY A 89 16.97 6.30 -7.63
CA GLY A 89 16.88 6.47 -6.18
C GLY A 89 15.58 7.16 -5.72
N LYS A 90 14.53 7.20 -6.56
CA LYS A 90 13.27 7.90 -6.28
C LYS A 90 12.09 6.97 -6.42
N LEU A 91 11.00 7.28 -5.73
CA LEU A 91 9.75 6.57 -5.99
C LEU A 91 9.27 6.84 -7.42
N PRO A 92 8.85 5.80 -8.17
CA PRO A 92 8.36 5.99 -9.52
C PRO A 92 7.07 6.82 -9.54
N ASN A 93 6.79 7.45 -10.67
CA ASN A 93 5.57 8.21 -10.86
C ASN A 93 4.31 7.34 -10.60
N ALA A 94 3.34 7.89 -9.87
CA ALA A 94 2.13 7.18 -9.49
C ALA A 94 1.32 6.66 -10.70
N GLY A 95 1.32 7.37 -11.84
CA GLY A 95 0.69 6.93 -13.08
C GLY A 95 1.35 5.68 -13.67
N THR A 96 2.68 5.64 -13.69
CA THR A 96 3.47 4.47 -14.11
C THR A 96 3.17 3.27 -13.21
N VAL A 97 3.22 3.47 -11.90
CA VAL A 97 2.92 2.42 -10.90
C VAL A 97 1.50 1.89 -11.08
N ARG A 98 0.51 2.78 -11.23
CA ARG A 98 -0.89 2.39 -11.51
C ARG A 98 -1.02 1.56 -12.77
N SER A 99 -0.27 1.89 -13.83
CA SER A 99 -0.26 1.11 -15.07
C SER A 99 0.29 -0.30 -14.87
N ILE A 100 1.44 -0.43 -14.18
CA ILE A 100 2.07 -1.73 -13.85
C ILE A 100 1.12 -2.59 -13.02
N MET A 101 0.56 -2.03 -11.93
CA MET A 101 -0.38 -2.72 -11.06
C MET A 101 -1.66 -3.17 -11.80
N ARG A 102 -2.20 -2.33 -12.69
CA ARG A 102 -3.39 -2.68 -13.48
C ARG A 102 -3.14 -3.90 -14.38
N LYS A 103 -1.94 -4.00 -14.97
CA LYS A 103 -1.53 -5.14 -15.80
C LYS A 103 -1.35 -6.42 -14.97
N ALA A 104 -0.85 -6.31 -13.74
CA ALA A 104 -0.73 -7.43 -12.83
C ALA A 104 -2.09 -7.92 -12.29
N GLY A 105 -3.04 -6.99 -12.12
CA GLY A 105 -4.36 -7.25 -11.56
C GLY A 105 -4.34 -7.45 -10.05
N GLY A 106 -5.45 -7.11 -9.39
CA GLY A 106 -5.61 -7.33 -7.95
C GLY A 106 -4.72 -6.47 -7.04
N LEU A 107 -4.02 -5.46 -7.57
CA LEU A 107 -3.21 -4.53 -6.77
C LEU A 107 -3.81 -3.13 -6.78
N SER A 108 -3.65 -2.40 -5.67
CA SER A 108 -4.00 -0.98 -5.58
C SER A 108 -2.92 -0.18 -4.86
N PHE A 109 -2.95 1.13 -5.13
CA PHE A 109 -2.13 2.12 -4.45
C PHE A 109 -3.08 3.09 -3.75
N ASP A 110 -3.13 3.02 -2.44
CA ASP A 110 -3.95 3.91 -1.62
C ASP A 110 -3.10 4.44 -0.45
N ARG A 111 -2.89 5.76 -0.47
CA ARG A 111 -2.14 6.50 0.57
C ARG A 111 -2.97 6.77 1.82
N THR A 112 -4.29 6.60 1.70
CA THR A 112 -5.28 6.94 2.71
C THR A 112 -5.96 5.72 3.31
N PHE A 113 -5.86 4.55 2.67
CA PHE A 113 -6.40 3.33 3.23
C PHE A 113 -5.84 3.04 4.62
N GLU A 114 -6.74 2.88 5.57
CA GLU A 114 -6.45 2.38 6.91
C GLU A 114 -7.41 1.22 7.16
N ALA A 115 -6.85 0.04 7.45
CA ALA A 115 -7.69 -1.07 7.85
C ALA A 115 -8.33 -0.71 9.21
N PRO A 116 -9.66 -0.78 9.35
CA PRO A 116 -10.31 -0.48 10.63
C PRO A 116 -9.77 -1.44 11.70
N LEU A 117 -9.41 -0.87 12.84
CA LEU A 117 -8.97 -1.65 13.99
C LEU A 117 -10.14 -2.52 14.48
N LEU A 118 -9.82 -3.74 14.90
CA LEU A 118 -10.80 -4.58 15.58
C LEU A 118 -11.21 -3.91 16.90
N LYS A 119 -12.45 -4.14 17.35
CA LYS A 119 -13.06 -3.43 18.49
C LYS A 119 -12.19 -3.44 19.77
N PHE A 120 -11.35 -4.45 19.95
CA PHE A 120 -10.45 -4.61 21.09
C PHE A 120 -9.20 -3.72 21.04
N TYR A 121 -8.88 -3.13 19.89
CA TYR A 121 -7.74 -2.21 19.71
C TYR A 121 -8.18 -0.74 19.54
N ALA A 122 -9.47 -0.44 19.71
CA ALA A 122 -10.02 0.91 19.49
C ALA A 122 -9.89 1.85 20.71
N THR A 123 -9.44 1.33 21.86
CA THR A 123 -9.37 2.06 23.15
C THR A 123 -7.95 2.20 23.71
N GLU A 124 -6.92 1.79 22.96
CA GLU A 124 -5.52 2.13 23.24
C GLU A 124 -5.12 3.41 22.50
#